data_AF-A0A0Q3K9E3-F1
#
_entry.id   AF-A0A0Q3K9E3-F1
#
_cell.length_a   1.000
_cell.length_b   1.000
_cell.length_c   1.000
_cell.angle_alpha   90.00
_cell.angle_beta   90.00
_cell.angle_gamma   90.00
#
_symmetry.space_group_name_H-M   'P 1'
#
loop_
_entity.id
_entity.type
_entity.pdbx_description
1 polymer ?
#
loop_
_entity_poly.entity_id
_entity_poly.type
_entity_poly.pdbx_seq_one_letter_code
_entity_poly.pdbx_strand_id
1 'polypeptide(L)'
;MTQASLTYEIVKGLKLAAGFHVTPVKGMRPIAVLIYSKATPDWLFVANSRIDFSRDTNIEGMFLVEYKPKINNNWRLYTRIQALYEYSSIIDMQTRSYLMARAGVSYKEITFGLGTNIDYYGPEKFNENSYGIFIGFLLF
;
A
#
# COMPACT_ATOMS: atom_id res chain seq x y z
N MET A 1 14.62 1.71 -2.52
CA MET A 1 13.69 2.04 -3.63
C MET A 1 13.34 3.51 -3.51
N THR A 2 13.36 4.25 -4.60
CA THR A 2 13.08 5.69 -4.61
C THR A 2 12.11 6.00 -5.74
N GLN A 3 11.08 6.79 -5.47
CA GLN A 3 10.09 7.18 -6.48
C GLN A 3 9.93 8.70 -6.49
N ALA A 4 9.86 9.27 -7.69
CA ALA A 4 9.54 10.67 -7.91
C ALA A 4 8.43 10.76 -8.95
N SER A 5 7.35 11.48 -8.65
CA SER A 5 6.21 11.60 -9.57
C SER A 5 5.50 12.94 -9.43
N LEU A 6 5.12 13.52 -10.56
CA LEU A 6 4.18 14.63 -10.62
C LEU A 6 2.77 14.05 -10.52
N THR A 7 1.95 14.58 -9.60
CA THR A 7 0.59 14.11 -9.37
C THR A 7 -0.40 15.22 -9.68
N TYR A 8 -1.42 14.91 -10.46
CA TYR A 8 -2.52 15.80 -10.82
C TYR A 8 -3.85 15.21 -10.36
N GLU A 9 -4.65 16.00 -9.64
CA GLU A 9 -5.99 15.59 -9.21
C GLU A 9 -7.00 15.88 -10.31
N ILE A 10 -7.56 14.83 -10.91
CA ILE A 10 -8.52 14.94 -12.02
C ILE A 10 -9.89 15.33 -11.47
N VAL A 11 -10.32 14.61 -10.44
CA VAL A 11 -11.55 14.87 -9.66
C VAL A 11 -11.28 14.54 -8.21
N LYS A 12 -12.11 15.02 -7.29
CA LYS A 12 -11.90 14.86 -5.85
C LYS A 12 -11.58 13.42 -5.46
N GLY A 13 -10.36 13.20 -4.97
CA GLY A 13 -9.86 11.90 -4.55
C GLY A 13 -9.28 11.02 -5.66
N LEU A 14 -9.52 11.30 -6.94
CA LEU A 14 -8.93 10.58 -8.08
C LEU A 14 -7.78 11.39 -8.68
N LYS A 15 -6.59 10.82 -8.65
CA LYS A 15 -5.35 11.45 -9.07
C LYS A 15 -4.65 10.59 -10.11
N LEU A 16 -4.07 11.26 -11.09
CA LEU A 16 -3.13 10.65 -12.03
C LEU A 16 -1.73 11.11 -11.65
N ALA A 17 -0.76 10.21 -11.64
CA ALA A 17 0.63 10.58 -11.47
C ALA A 17 1.49 9.98 -12.58
N ALA A 18 2.53 10.70 -12.96
CA ALA A 18 3.55 10.23 -13.89
C ALA A 18 4.92 10.60 -13.34
N GLY A 19 5.92 9.74 -13.58
CA GLY A 19 7.26 9.98 -13.05
C GLY A 19 8.19 8.80 -13.24
N PHE A 20 9.06 8.58 -12.27
CA PHE A 20 10.05 7.52 -12.28
C PHE A 20 10.07 6.73 -10.98
N HIS A 21 10.23 5.42 -11.11
CA HIS A 21 10.50 4.51 -10.01
C HIS A 21 11.90 3.91 -10.17
N VAL A 22 12.73 4.04 -9.14
CA VAL A 22 14.12 3.61 -9.13
C VAL A 22 14.30 2.48 -8.13
N THR A 23 14.70 1.32 -8.62
CA THR A 23 15.12 0.18 -7.78
C THR A 23 16.57 -0.19 -8.05
N PRO A 24 17.31 -0.72 -7.06
CA PRO A 24 18.69 -1.16 -7.27
C PRO A 24 18.83 -2.24 -8.35
N VAL A 25 17.83 -3.11 -8.48
CA VAL A 25 17.86 -4.27 -9.39
C VAL A 25 17.40 -3.91 -10.79
N LYS A 26 16.29 -3.16 -10.92
CA LYS A 26 15.63 -2.90 -12.21
C LYS A 26 15.94 -1.52 -12.80
N GLY A 27 16.74 -0.69 -12.12
CA GLY A 27 17.10 0.67 -12.56
C GLY A 27 15.96 1.67 -12.45
N MET A 28 16.06 2.75 -13.22
CA MET A 28 15.06 3.82 -13.32
C MET A 28 14.02 3.49 -14.40
N ARG A 29 12.74 3.47 -14.03
CA ARG A 29 11.62 3.16 -14.92
C ARG A 29 10.60 4.29 -14.94
N PRO A 30 10.21 4.82 -16.11
CA PRO A 30 9.03 5.68 -16.22
C PRO A 30 7.80 4.95 -15.70
N ILE A 31 6.94 5.65 -14.97
CA ILE A 31 5.71 5.11 -14.40
C ILE A 31 4.52 6.00 -14.73
N ALA A 32 3.36 5.36 -14.90
CA ALA A 32 2.06 6.02 -14.76
C ALA A 32 1.30 5.39 -13.61
N VAL A 33 0.60 6.21 -12.84
CA VAL A 33 -0.10 5.80 -11.63
C VAL A 33 -1.51 6.39 -11.64
N LEU A 34 -2.50 5.57 -11.33
CA LEU A 34 -3.84 6.01 -10.99
C LEU A 34 -4.06 5.80 -9.49
N ILE A 35 -4.43 6.85 -8.78
CA ILE A 35 -4.61 6.83 -7.33
C ILE A 35 -6.01 7.30 -7.02
N TYR A 36 -6.79 6.47 -6.34
CA TYR A 36 -8.04 6.87 -5.72
C TYR A 36 -7.88 6.87 -4.20
N SER A 37 -8.22 7.96 -3.54
CA SER A 37 -8.18 8.06 -2.08
C SER A 37 -9.41 8.76 -1.55
N LYS A 38 -10.03 8.20 -0.52
CA LYS A 38 -11.15 8.80 0.20
C LYS A 38 -10.93 8.61 1.69
N ALA A 39 -10.88 9.72 2.41
CA ALA A 39 -10.74 9.76 3.86
C ALA A 39 -11.98 10.38 4.50
N THR A 40 -12.45 9.77 5.58
CA THR A 40 -13.45 10.28 6.52
C THR A 40 -12.87 10.19 7.93
N PRO A 41 -13.55 10.70 8.97
CA PRO A 41 -13.06 10.57 10.34
C PRO A 41 -12.81 9.13 10.77
N ASP A 42 -13.55 8.16 10.22
CA ASP A 42 -13.50 6.75 10.64
C ASP A 42 -12.95 5.81 9.56
N TRP A 43 -12.95 6.23 8.30
CA TRP A 43 -12.54 5.38 7.18
C TRP A 43 -11.44 6.03 6.34
N LEU A 44 -10.50 5.22 5.89
CA LEU A 44 -9.56 5.58 4.84
C LEU A 44 -9.56 4.47 3.79
N PHE A 45 -9.82 4.85 2.55
CA PHE A 45 -9.71 4.01 1.38
C PHE A 45 -8.64 4.57 0.48
N VAL A 46 -7.71 3.72 0.05
CA VAL A 46 -6.72 4.04 -0.97
C VAL A 46 -6.68 2.88 -1.96
N ALA A 47 -6.78 3.18 -3.24
CA ALA A 47 -6.47 2.27 -4.32
C ALA A 47 -5.43 2.94 -5.21
N ASN A 48 -4.39 2.19 -5.56
CA ASN A 48 -3.29 2.65 -6.38
C ASN A 48 -3.04 1.60 -7.45
N SER A 49 -3.06 2.00 -8.70
CA SER A 49 -2.58 1.16 -9.80
C SER A 49 -1.40 1.84 -10.45
N ARG A 50 -0.30 1.12 -10.65
CA ARG A 50 0.91 1.60 -11.28
C ARG A 50 1.28 0.71 -12.47
N ILE A 51 1.71 1.34 -13.55
CA ILE A 51 2.31 0.67 -14.70
C ILE A 51 3.73 1.19 -14.85
N ASP A 52 4.69 0.27 -14.89
CA ASP A 52 6.10 0.58 -15.15
C ASP A 52 6.38 0.39 -16.65
N PHE A 53 6.72 1.47 -17.35
CA PHE A 53 7.08 1.42 -18.77
C PHE A 53 8.56 1.07 -18.91
N SER A 54 8.85 -0.19 -19.17
CA SER A 54 10.19 -0.67 -19.50
C SER A 54 10.09 -1.85 -20.47
N ARG A 55 11.22 -2.48 -20.84
CA ARG A 55 11.15 -3.74 -21.59
C ARG A 55 10.32 -4.77 -20.81
N ASP A 56 10.55 -4.89 -19.50
CA ASP A 56 9.77 -5.74 -18.59
C ASP A 56 8.67 -4.95 -17.88
N THR A 57 7.59 -4.67 -18.60
CA THR A 57 6.43 -3.97 -18.03
C THR A 57 5.87 -4.74 -16.84
N ASN A 58 5.73 -4.06 -15.71
CA ASN A 58 5.04 -4.56 -14.54
C ASN A 58 3.81 -3.70 -14.28
N ILE A 59 2.73 -4.35 -13.91
CA ILE A 59 1.48 -3.74 -13.52
C ILE A 59 1.29 -4.08 -12.05
N GLU A 60 1.14 -3.06 -11.22
CA GLU A 60 0.92 -3.18 -9.79
C GLU A 60 -0.46 -2.62 -9.44
N GLY A 61 -1.20 -3.33 -8.60
CA GLY A 61 -2.40 -2.86 -7.95
C GLY A 61 -2.26 -2.99 -6.44
N MET A 62 -2.41 -1.89 -5.71
CA MET A 62 -2.41 -1.84 -4.25
C MET A 62 -3.73 -1.26 -3.77
N PHE A 63 -4.32 -1.89 -2.75
CA PHE A 63 -5.44 -1.33 -2.03
C PHE A 63 -5.16 -1.30 -0.53
N LEU A 64 -5.69 -0.27 0.13
CA LEU A 64 -5.64 -0.09 1.57
C LEU A 64 -7.01 0.34 2.06
N VAL A 65 -7.51 -0.37 3.07
CA VAL A 65 -8.70 0.00 3.82
C VAL A 65 -8.31 0.08 5.28
N GLU A 66 -8.53 1.23 5.88
CA GLU A 66 -8.37 1.46 7.31
C GLU A 66 -9.72 1.90 7.89
N TYR A 67 -10.10 1.24 8.99
CA TYR A 67 -11.30 1.55 9.76
C TYR A 67 -10.91 1.80 11.22
N LYS A 68 -11.25 3.00 11.69
CA LYS A 68 -10.81 3.52 12.98
C LYS A 68 -11.90 4.27 13.77
N PRO A 69 -13.08 3.70 13.99
CA PRO A 69 -14.18 4.41 14.63
C PRO A 69 -13.81 4.85 16.06
N LYS A 70 -14.36 6.00 16.48
CA LYS A 70 -14.25 6.44 17.88
C LYS A 70 -15.03 5.49 18.79
N ILE A 71 -14.38 5.02 19.85
CA ILE A 71 -15.03 4.28 20.95
C ILE A 71 -15.47 5.29 22.01
N ASN A 72 -14.57 6.21 22.38
CA ASN A 72 -14.84 7.34 23.26
C ASN A 72 -13.86 8.50 22.95
N ASN A 73 -13.78 9.50 23.83
CA ASN A 73 -12.92 10.67 23.63
C ASN A 73 -11.42 10.35 23.58
N ASN A 74 -10.98 9.26 24.20
CA ASN A 74 -9.56 8.88 24.28
C ASN A 74 -9.23 7.62 23.46
N TRP A 75 -10.23 6.77 23.22
CA TRP A 75 -10.05 5.46 22.60
C TRP A 75 -10.70 5.36 21.22
N ARG A 76 -9.99 4.71 20.30
CA ARG A 76 -10.50 4.32 18.99
C ARG A 76 -10.18 2.86 18.71
N LEU A 77 -11.06 2.19 17.97
CA LEU A 77 -10.70 0.93 17.34
C LEU A 77 -9.69 1.23 16.23
N TYR A 78 -8.78 0.31 15.94
CA TYR A 78 -7.88 0.40 14.80
C TYR A 78 -7.85 -0.91 14.04
N THR A 79 -8.26 -0.88 12.78
CA THR A 79 -8.14 -2.01 11.87
C THR A 79 -7.66 -1.52 10.51
N ARG A 80 -6.71 -2.23 9.91
CA ARG A 80 -6.18 -1.90 8.58
C ARG A 80 -5.87 -3.17 7.82
N ILE A 81 -6.29 -3.20 6.56
CA ILE A 81 -5.87 -4.18 5.58
C ILE A 81 -5.23 -3.43 4.42
N GLN A 82 -4.07 -3.88 4.00
CA GLN A 82 -3.39 -3.41 2.81
C GLN A 82 -2.95 -4.63 2.00
N ALA A 83 -3.28 -4.68 0.73
CA ALA A 83 -2.80 -5.74 -0.14
C ALA A 83 -2.29 -5.18 -1.46
N LEU A 84 -1.38 -5.92 -2.07
CA LEU A 84 -0.78 -5.59 -3.33
C LEU A 84 -0.69 -6.83 -4.19
N TYR A 85 -0.84 -6.63 -5.50
CA TYR A 85 -0.63 -7.63 -6.52
C TYR A 85 0.15 -6.99 -7.67
N GLU A 86 1.28 -7.58 -8.00
CA GLU A 86 2.16 -7.19 -9.09
C GLU A 86 2.26 -8.32 -10.10
N TYR A 87 2.08 -7.99 -11.37
CA TYR A 87 2.12 -8.92 -12.48
C TYR A 87 3.05 -8.37 -13.57
N SER A 88 3.87 -9.25 -14.14
CA SER A 88 4.77 -8.91 -15.24
C SER A 88 4.23 -9.44 -16.56
N SER A 89 4.11 -8.55 -17.55
CA SER A 89 3.60 -8.91 -18.86
C SER A 89 4.61 -9.63 -19.75
N ILE A 90 5.89 -9.72 -19.36
CA ILE A 90 6.89 -10.52 -20.11
C ILE A 90 6.78 -11.99 -19.76
N ILE A 91 6.87 -12.30 -18.47
CA ILE A 91 6.91 -13.70 -18.01
C ILE A 91 5.52 -14.29 -17.83
N ASP A 92 4.46 -13.48 -18.07
CA ASP A 92 3.06 -13.84 -17.90
C ASP A 92 2.77 -14.44 -16.51
N MET A 93 3.38 -13.86 -15.48
CA MET A 93 3.33 -14.37 -14.11
C MET A 93 3.25 -13.23 -13.08
N GLN A 94 2.63 -13.55 -11.94
CA GLN A 94 2.70 -12.72 -10.75
C GLN A 94 4.14 -12.61 -10.27
N THR A 95 4.65 -11.39 -10.07
CA THR A 95 6.00 -11.15 -9.56
C THR A 95 6.01 -11.01 -8.04
N ARG A 96 5.05 -10.28 -7.48
CA ARG A 96 4.93 -10.06 -6.04
C ARG A 96 3.47 -9.87 -5.65
N SER A 97 3.09 -10.41 -4.51
CA SER A 97 1.82 -10.10 -3.88
C SER A 97 2.04 -10.04 -2.39
N TYR A 98 1.32 -9.16 -1.69
CA TYR A 98 1.40 -9.15 -0.24
C TYR A 98 0.06 -8.82 0.38
N LEU A 99 -0.07 -9.23 1.64
CA LEU A 99 -1.16 -8.87 2.52
C LEU A 99 -0.57 -8.41 3.85
N MET A 100 -0.87 -7.18 4.23
CA MET A 100 -0.55 -6.63 5.55
C MET A 100 -1.85 -6.33 6.27
N ALA A 101 -2.07 -6.99 7.41
CA ALA A 101 -3.23 -6.73 8.25
C ALA A 101 -2.79 -6.26 9.64
N ARG A 102 -3.58 -5.36 10.22
CA ARG A 102 -3.39 -4.79 11.55
C ARG A 102 -4.74 -4.74 12.26
N ALA A 103 -4.76 -5.12 13.53
CA ALA A 103 -5.93 -5.01 14.39
C ALA A 103 -5.49 -4.63 15.81
N GLY A 104 -6.12 -3.62 16.39
CA GLY A 104 -5.71 -3.07 17.67
C GLY A 104 -6.59 -1.90 18.12
N VAL A 105 -6.02 -1.08 19.00
CA VAL A 105 -6.68 0.09 19.57
C VAL A 105 -5.74 1.28 19.59
N SER A 106 -6.32 2.47 19.49
CA SER A 106 -5.60 3.72 19.63
C SER A 106 -6.00 4.40 20.93
N TYR A 107 -5.02 4.73 21.77
CA TYR A 107 -5.17 5.65 22.89
C TYR A 107 -4.52 6.98 22.52
N LYS A 108 -5.37 7.98 22.23
CA LYS A 108 -4.95 9.27 21.68
C LYS A 108 -4.05 9.08 20.43
N GLU A 109 -2.79 9.50 20.48
CA GLU A 109 -1.83 9.43 19.37
C GLU A 109 -1.09 8.08 19.27
N ILE A 110 -1.24 7.20 20.27
CA ILE A 110 -0.55 5.91 20.33
C ILE A 110 -1.51 4.82 19.88
N THR A 111 -1.10 4.00 18.92
CA THR A 111 -1.84 2.82 18.45
C THR A 111 -1.03 1.56 18.70
N PHE A 112 -1.67 0.52 19.20
CA PHE A 112 -1.00 -0.76 19.44
C PHE A 112 -1.95 -1.93 19.19
N GLY A 113 -1.39 -3.10 18.88
CA GLY A 113 -2.17 -4.29 18.64
C GLY A 113 -1.38 -5.38 17.94
N LEU A 114 -2.09 -6.25 17.22
CA LEU A 114 -1.55 -7.37 16.47
C LEU A 114 -1.42 -7.02 14.98
N GLY A 115 -0.41 -7.60 14.35
CA GLY A 115 -0.15 -7.41 12.95
C GLY A 115 0.40 -8.65 12.27
N THR A 116 0.10 -8.77 10.99
CA THR A 116 0.75 -9.72 10.10
C THR A 116 1.20 -9.04 8.81
N ASN A 117 2.33 -9.50 8.28
CA ASN A 117 2.81 -9.20 6.94
C ASN A 117 3.05 -10.54 6.25
N ILE A 118 2.38 -10.76 5.13
CA ILE A 118 2.49 -11.95 4.30
C ILE A 118 2.94 -11.48 2.93
N ASP A 119 4.17 -11.78 2.53
CA ASP A 119 4.76 -11.38 1.25
C ASP A 119 5.06 -12.63 0.41
N TYR A 120 4.43 -12.74 -0.75
CA TYR A 120 4.61 -13.85 -1.68
C TYR A 120 5.31 -13.39 -2.97
N TYR A 121 6.42 -14.03 -3.29
CA TYR A 121 7.22 -13.77 -4.49
C TYR A 121 6.97 -14.90 -5.48
N GLY A 122 6.19 -14.60 -6.53
CA GLY A 122 5.62 -15.59 -7.44
C GLY A 122 6.65 -16.41 -8.22
N PRO A 123 7.66 -15.81 -8.89
CA PRO A 123 8.64 -16.54 -9.69
C PRO A 123 9.55 -17.43 -8.85
N GLU A 124 9.80 -17.01 -7.61
CA GLU A 124 10.67 -17.72 -6.66
C GLU A 124 9.88 -18.70 -5.78
N LYS A 125 8.54 -18.69 -5.87
CA LYS A 125 7.59 -19.42 -5.00
C LYS A 125 7.95 -19.31 -3.52
N PHE A 126 8.49 -18.15 -3.15
CA PHE A 126 9.01 -17.88 -1.82
C PHE A 126 8.02 -17.02 -1.04
N ASN A 127 7.92 -17.27 0.26
CA ASN A 127 7.00 -16.55 1.13
C ASN A 127 7.74 -16.06 2.38
N GLU A 128 7.64 -14.76 2.66
CA GLU A 128 8.10 -14.15 3.90
C GLU A 128 6.89 -13.75 4.74
N ASN A 129 6.73 -14.42 5.88
CA ASN A 129 5.63 -14.16 6.80
C ASN A 129 6.16 -13.63 8.12
N SER A 130 5.51 -12.60 8.64
CA SER A 130 5.77 -12.07 9.98
C SER A 130 4.44 -11.90 10.72
N TYR A 131 4.41 -12.33 11.97
CA TYR A 131 3.28 -12.17 12.88
C TYR A 131 3.82 -11.59 14.18
N GLY A 132 3.13 -10.59 14.75
CA GLY A 132 3.58 -10.01 16.00
C GLY A 132 2.74 -8.86 16.48
N ILE A 133 3.32 -8.10 17.40
CA ILE A 133 2.74 -6.87 17.91
C ILE A 133 3.25 -5.68 17.10
N PHE A 134 2.46 -4.62 17.06
CA PHE A 134 2.90 -3.34 16.52
C PHE A 134 2.59 -2.22 17.50
N ILE A 135 3.39 -1.16 17.43
CA ILE A 135 3.16 0.13 18.07
C ILE A 135 3.33 1.19 16.98
N GLY A 136 2.40 2.13 16.90
CA GLY A 136 2.39 3.24 15.96
C GLY A 136 2.13 4.55 16.68
N PHE A 137 2.77 5.61 16.21
CA PHE A 137 2.62 6.96 16.72
C PHE A 137 2.10 7.84 15.60
N LEU A 138 1.02 8.57 15.88
CA LEU A 138 0.57 9.64 14.99
C LEU A 138 1.52 10.83 15.18
N LEU A 139 2.40 11.04 14.21
CA LEU A 139 3.22 12.25 14.13
C LEU A 139 2.42 13.34 13.42
N PHE A 140 2.58 14.56 13.92
CA PHE A 140 1.93 15.84 13.59
C PHE A 140 1.54 16.03 12.11
#